data_AF-A0A9D5LVF4-F1
#
_entry.id   AF-A0A9D5LVF4-F1
#
_cell.length_a   1.000
_cell.length_b   1.000
_cell.length_c   1.000
_cell.angle_alpha   90.00
_cell.angle_beta   90.00
_cell.angle_gamma   90.00
#
_symmetry.space_group_name_H-M   'P 1'
#
loop_
_entity.id
_entity.type
_entity.pdbx_description
1 polymer ?
#
loop_
_entity_poly.entity_id
_entity_poly.type
_entity_poly.pdbx_seq_one_letter_code
_entity_poly.pdbx_strand_id
1 'polypeptide(L)'
;MNRLLAIMILLAATICGLRAESTDSISPRRFPTAGIAAPAAGVAAAYSLSRIYPHGSFAVLNPGSHTSRGTGVMQYLPIATPWILKAAGVPTTSSWGRMAVAHGSGVIINAAITWGLKHIVDSPRPDATDSRSFPSGHTAWAFAGATMIERELGATSSWYTWGAYTFASAIAMERMIDSHHYPTDVVAGASIGILATHAGYYIADLIMGRRGIERYAAPFEAADGLCPALVLDNTLRLPVGPATAAPGVNVERRPALITSIGYEYPVGRSVSLSAAAEVESMPLALATPENRIISGPLTSAGVAASANVWFPLSERFLMTATVSAGWHQRFSLHATDGMLTAGRSTPLARIKAVATYRLARHLSVAAAAGLQASGYKFRIAESEEYGISAPATTKGTDISLLLSISTRYEF
;
A
#
# COMPACT_ATOMS: atom_id res chain seq x y z
N MET A 1 12.45 8.64 24.15
CA MET A 1 11.87 7.79 23.10
C MET A 1 10.49 8.28 22.63
N ASN A 2 9.48 8.44 23.51
CA ASN A 2 8.16 8.99 23.11
C ASN A 2 8.17 10.47 22.67
N ARG A 3 9.19 11.25 23.03
CA ARG A 3 9.22 12.69 22.77
C ARG A 3 9.55 13.07 21.32
N LEU A 4 10.40 12.32 20.61
CA LEU A 4 10.77 12.63 19.22
C LEU A 4 9.68 12.25 18.22
N LEU A 5 9.01 11.11 18.42
CA LEU A 5 7.84 10.73 17.63
C LEU A 5 6.66 11.66 17.93
N ALA A 6 6.46 12.06 19.19
CA ALA A 6 5.51 13.10 19.53
C ALA A 6 5.89 14.45 18.91
N ILE A 7 7.18 14.80 18.82
CA ILE A 7 7.65 16.02 18.13
C ILE A 7 7.45 15.94 16.62
N MET A 8 7.57 14.76 15.98
CA MET A 8 7.34 14.58 14.55
C MET A 8 5.84 14.52 14.20
N ILE A 9 5.03 13.87 15.05
CA ILE A 9 3.56 13.89 14.97
C ILE A 9 3.05 15.30 15.30
N LEU A 10 3.64 15.99 16.28
CA LEU A 10 3.37 17.40 16.53
C LEU A 10 3.84 18.22 15.33
N LEU A 11 5.03 18.02 14.74
CA LEU A 11 5.45 18.78 13.56
C LEU A 11 4.46 18.57 12.42
N ALA A 12 4.05 17.34 12.14
CA ALA A 12 3.04 17.02 11.14
C ALA A 12 1.67 17.63 11.48
N ALA A 13 1.27 17.63 12.75
CA ALA A 13 0.03 18.22 13.24
C ALA A 13 0.08 19.76 13.37
N THR A 14 1.24 20.36 13.58
CA THR A 14 1.52 21.80 13.60
C THR A 14 1.55 22.31 12.16
N ILE A 15 2.16 21.56 11.25
CA ILE A 15 2.06 21.78 9.79
C ILE A 15 0.59 21.68 9.34
N CYS A 16 -0.18 20.72 9.86
CA CYS A 16 -1.62 20.59 9.57
C CYS A 16 -2.51 21.60 10.33
N GLY A 17 -2.00 22.17 11.42
CA GLY A 17 -2.70 23.00 12.39
C GLY A 17 -2.39 24.50 12.29
N LEU A 18 -1.59 24.93 11.30
CA LEU A 18 -1.46 26.34 10.93
C LEU A 18 -2.80 26.85 10.38
N ARG A 19 -3.73 27.15 11.30
CA ARG A 19 -4.79 28.13 11.07
C ARG A 19 -4.10 29.44 10.78
N ALA A 20 -4.21 29.92 9.54
CA ALA A 20 -3.96 31.31 9.24
C ALA A 20 -4.99 32.13 10.00
N GLU A 21 -4.58 32.75 11.11
CA GLU A 21 -5.32 33.88 11.67
C GLU A 21 -5.36 34.99 10.61
N SER A 22 -6.57 35.45 10.37
CA SER A 22 -6.91 36.45 9.37
C SER A 22 -6.29 37.79 9.73
N THR A 23 -5.50 38.34 8.81
CA THR A 23 -5.59 39.74 8.38
C THR A 23 -5.00 39.84 6.98
N ASP A 24 -5.66 40.63 6.14
CA ASP A 24 -5.35 40.99 4.74
C ASP A 24 -5.90 40.14 3.58
N SER A 25 -6.44 40.89 2.62
CA SER A 25 -7.40 40.57 1.56
C SER A 25 -6.85 39.80 0.35
N ILE A 26 -5.88 38.91 0.57
CA ILE A 26 -5.40 37.98 -0.46
C ILE A 26 -5.98 36.62 -0.11
N SER A 27 -6.73 36.01 -1.04
CA SER A 27 -7.39 34.71 -0.81
C SER A 27 -6.46 33.73 -0.09
N PRO A 28 -6.83 33.23 1.11
CA PRO A 28 -5.91 32.45 1.92
C PRO A 28 -5.52 31.20 1.14
N ARG A 29 -4.20 31.01 0.95
CA ARG A 29 -3.65 29.76 0.42
C ARG A 29 -4.12 28.63 1.34
N ARG A 30 -5.18 27.92 0.95
CA ARG A 30 -5.66 26.77 1.72
C ARG A 30 -4.57 25.71 1.66
N PHE A 31 -4.00 25.40 2.83
CA PHE A 31 -3.12 24.26 3.01
C PHE A 31 -3.83 23.02 2.43
N PRO A 32 -3.18 22.18 1.62
CA PRO A 32 -3.82 21.01 1.04
C PRO A 32 -3.99 19.94 2.12
N THR A 33 -4.96 20.15 3.02
CA THR A 33 -5.19 19.32 4.22
C THR A 33 -5.44 17.86 3.86
N ALA A 34 -6.19 17.60 2.79
CA ALA A 34 -6.49 16.23 2.34
C ALA A 34 -5.26 15.47 1.82
N GLY A 35 -4.36 16.14 1.08
CA GLY A 35 -3.16 15.53 0.49
C GLY A 35 -2.06 15.21 1.50
N ILE A 36 -2.19 15.67 2.75
CA ILE A 36 -1.21 15.48 3.83
C ILE A 36 -1.81 14.65 4.96
N ALA A 37 -3.07 14.87 5.32
CA ALA A 37 -3.72 14.18 6.43
C ALA A 37 -3.88 12.66 6.18
N ALA A 38 -4.30 12.25 4.97
CA ALA A 38 -4.49 10.83 4.68
C ALA A 38 -3.17 10.03 4.67
N PRO A 39 -2.08 10.50 4.02
CA PRO A 39 -0.78 9.85 4.13
C PRO A 39 -0.23 9.84 5.57
N ALA A 40 -0.37 10.94 6.32
CA ALA A 40 0.07 10.99 7.72
C ALA A 40 -0.68 9.97 8.60
N ALA A 41 -2.00 9.84 8.41
CA ALA A 41 -2.79 8.80 9.07
C ALA A 41 -2.34 7.39 8.67
N GLY A 42 -1.95 7.17 7.41
CA GLY A 42 -1.37 5.93 6.92
C GLY A 42 -0.07 5.54 7.66
N VAL A 43 0.84 6.49 7.88
CA VAL A 43 2.07 6.26 8.66
C VAL A 43 1.73 5.87 10.11
N ALA A 44 0.83 6.61 10.76
CA ALA A 44 0.43 6.35 12.14
C ALA A 44 -0.26 4.99 12.30
N ALA A 45 -1.15 4.64 11.37
CA ALA A 45 -1.83 3.35 11.34
C ALA A 45 -0.84 2.19 11.14
N ALA A 46 0.08 2.33 10.18
CA ALA A 46 1.11 1.32 9.93
C ALA A 46 2.02 1.10 11.15
N TYR A 47 2.47 2.17 11.80
CA TYR A 47 3.24 2.08 13.04
C TYR A 47 2.43 1.43 14.16
N SER A 48 1.15 1.80 14.33
CA SER A 48 0.30 1.21 15.38
C SER A 48 0.06 -0.29 15.13
N LEU A 49 -0.18 -0.69 13.88
CA LEU A 49 -0.32 -2.09 13.50
C LEU A 49 0.97 -2.88 13.71
N SER A 50 2.14 -2.29 13.46
CA SER A 50 3.44 -2.94 13.77
C SER A 50 3.62 -3.25 15.25
N ARG A 51 2.93 -2.52 16.15
CA ARG A 51 2.91 -2.80 17.59
C ARG A 51 1.91 -3.89 17.98
N ILE A 52 0.79 -3.97 17.27
CA ILE A 52 -0.23 -5.02 17.47
C ILE A 52 0.28 -6.37 16.93
N TYR A 53 1.01 -6.34 15.82
CA TYR A 53 1.66 -7.49 15.19
C TYR A 53 3.18 -7.36 15.31
N PRO A 54 3.76 -7.49 16.52
CA PRO A 54 5.18 -7.23 16.74
C PRO A 54 6.04 -8.14 15.88
N HIS A 55 7.04 -7.55 15.23
CA HIS A 55 7.87 -8.21 14.23
C HIS A 55 8.85 -9.25 14.80
N GLY A 56 8.95 -9.42 16.14
CA GLY A 56 9.49 -10.59 16.86
C GLY A 56 10.93 -11.06 16.55
N SER A 57 11.64 -11.60 17.54
CA SER A 57 12.91 -12.31 17.32
C SER A 57 12.59 -13.72 16.81
N PHE A 58 12.60 -13.91 15.50
CA PHE A 58 12.33 -15.19 14.88
C PHE A 58 13.64 -15.88 14.51
N ALA A 59 13.74 -17.19 14.78
CA ALA A 59 14.79 -18.00 14.18
C ALA A 59 14.51 -18.09 12.68
N VAL A 60 15.43 -17.59 11.85
CA VAL A 60 15.34 -17.70 10.38
C VAL A 60 16.29 -18.80 9.95
N LEU A 61 15.72 -19.79 9.28
CA LEU A 61 16.45 -20.92 8.76
C LEU A 61 16.65 -20.68 7.27
N ASN A 62 17.93 -20.62 6.89
CA ASN A 62 18.41 -20.22 5.58
C ASN A 62 18.10 -18.76 5.21
N PRO A 63 19.00 -17.81 5.53
CA PRO A 63 19.03 -16.51 4.86
C PRO A 63 19.51 -16.74 3.42
N GLY A 64 18.63 -17.30 2.58
CA GLY A 64 18.90 -17.42 1.15
C GLY A 64 19.23 -16.03 0.61
N SER A 65 20.35 -15.92 -0.09
CA SER A 65 20.84 -14.67 -0.66
C SER A 65 19.94 -14.22 -1.82
N HIS A 66 18.73 -13.76 -1.52
CA HIS A 66 17.86 -13.11 -2.48
C HIS A 66 18.32 -11.66 -2.63
N THR A 67 19.44 -11.48 -3.32
CA THR A 67 19.82 -10.16 -3.79
C THR A 67 18.72 -9.67 -4.72
N SER A 68 17.97 -8.66 -4.30
CA SER A 68 17.11 -7.83 -5.14
C SER A 68 17.96 -7.26 -6.29
N ARG A 69 18.06 -7.98 -7.40
CA ARG A 69 18.90 -7.57 -8.54
C ARG A 69 18.19 -6.65 -9.52
N GLY A 70 16.85 -6.62 -9.50
CA GLY A 70 16.04 -5.85 -10.46
C GLY A 70 15.47 -4.53 -9.92
N THR A 71 14.96 -4.51 -8.69
CA THR A 71 14.11 -3.39 -8.19
C THR A 71 14.85 -2.22 -7.57
N GLY A 72 16.12 -2.39 -7.18
CA GLY A 72 16.91 -1.32 -6.53
C GLY A 72 17.05 -0.04 -7.36
N VAL A 73 17.16 -0.16 -8.69
CA VAL A 73 17.19 1.00 -9.61
C VAL A 73 15.80 1.39 -10.09
N MET A 74 14.91 0.41 -10.27
CA MET A 74 13.57 0.61 -10.82
C MET A 74 12.71 1.54 -9.97
N GLN A 75 12.94 1.60 -8.65
CA GLN A 75 12.24 2.54 -7.76
C GLN A 75 12.44 4.02 -8.10
N TYR A 76 13.53 4.37 -8.79
CA TYR A 76 13.84 5.74 -9.18
C TYR A 76 13.30 6.10 -10.56
N LEU A 77 12.87 5.11 -11.36
CA LEU A 77 12.29 5.37 -12.68
C LEU A 77 11.09 6.32 -12.59
N PRO A 78 10.11 6.15 -11.68
CA PRO A 78 8.99 7.09 -11.58
C PRO A 78 9.42 8.52 -11.26
N ILE A 79 10.53 8.71 -10.55
CA ILE A 79 11.08 10.06 -10.24
C ILE A 79 11.70 10.69 -11.48
N ALA A 80 12.38 9.90 -12.32
CA ALA A 80 13.00 10.37 -13.55
C ALA A 80 11.98 10.67 -14.67
N THR A 81 10.86 9.93 -14.71
CA THR A 81 9.86 10.00 -15.79
C THR A 81 9.37 11.42 -16.11
N PRO A 82 8.94 12.27 -15.15
CA PRO A 82 8.48 13.63 -15.47
C PRO A 82 9.56 14.48 -16.15
N TRP A 83 10.82 14.33 -15.75
CA TRP A 83 11.96 15.05 -16.33
C TRP A 83 12.23 14.62 -17.77
N ILE A 84 12.26 13.30 -18.01
CA ILE A 84 12.49 12.72 -19.33
C ILE A 84 11.38 13.13 -20.27
N LEU A 85 10.12 13.02 -19.84
CA LEU A 85 8.97 13.37 -20.67
C LEU A 85 8.91 14.88 -20.95
N LYS A 86 9.23 15.73 -19.96
CA LYS A 86 9.35 17.18 -20.20
C LYS A 86 10.46 17.51 -21.21
N ALA A 87 11.61 16.84 -21.12
CA ALA A 87 12.71 16.99 -22.08
C ALA A 87 12.29 16.54 -23.49
N ALA A 88 11.46 15.50 -23.58
CA ALA A 88 10.89 15.01 -24.83
C ALA A 88 9.71 15.86 -25.36
N GLY A 89 9.38 17.00 -24.71
CA GLY A 89 8.35 17.93 -25.16
C GLY A 89 6.94 17.59 -24.67
N VAL A 90 6.76 16.60 -23.79
CA VAL A 90 5.46 16.34 -23.15
C VAL A 90 5.14 17.47 -22.18
N PRO A 91 3.97 18.12 -22.27
CA PRO A 91 3.60 19.18 -21.34
C PRO A 91 3.50 18.66 -19.91
N THR A 92 4.10 19.39 -18.97
CA THR A 92 3.99 19.16 -17.53
C THR A 92 3.32 20.34 -16.83
N THR A 93 2.79 20.11 -15.63
CA THR A 93 2.17 21.15 -14.79
C THR A 93 3.16 22.27 -14.45
N SER A 94 4.41 21.93 -14.13
CA SER A 94 5.43 22.85 -13.66
C SER A 94 6.52 23.10 -14.71
N SER A 95 7.03 24.34 -14.74
CA SER A 95 8.30 24.72 -15.36
C SER A 95 9.48 23.98 -14.74
N TRP A 96 10.62 23.94 -15.44
CA TRP A 96 11.84 23.28 -14.99
C TRP A 96 12.28 23.71 -13.57
N GLY A 97 12.33 25.01 -13.31
CA GLY A 97 12.75 25.53 -12.02
C GLY A 97 11.77 25.18 -10.89
N ARG A 98 10.47 25.22 -11.17
CA ARG A 98 9.45 24.84 -10.19
C ARG A 98 9.46 23.35 -9.89
N MET A 99 9.58 22.52 -10.92
CA MET A 99 9.73 21.07 -10.79
C MET A 99 11.00 20.72 -10.01
N ALA A 100 12.11 21.45 -10.22
CA ALA A 100 13.35 21.28 -9.44
C ALA A 100 13.15 21.54 -7.95
N VAL A 101 12.51 22.66 -7.58
CA VAL A 101 12.25 22.99 -6.18
C VAL A 101 11.29 21.96 -5.55
N ALA A 102 10.21 21.61 -6.24
CA ALA A 102 9.22 20.67 -5.73
C ALA A 102 9.79 19.26 -5.55
N HIS A 103 10.42 18.72 -6.59
CA HIS A 103 11.01 17.38 -6.56
C HIS A 103 12.21 17.33 -5.63
N GLY A 104 13.12 18.30 -5.68
CA GLY A 104 14.28 18.37 -4.79
C GLY A 104 13.88 18.39 -3.31
N SER A 105 12.91 19.24 -2.95
CA SER A 105 12.39 19.30 -1.58
C SER A 105 11.74 17.98 -1.16
N GLY A 106 10.90 17.39 -2.03
CA GLY A 106 10.22 16.12 -1.74
C GLY A 106 11.20 14.95 -1.59
N VAL A 107 12.21 14.85 -2.46
CA VAL A 107 13.29 13.85 -2.38
C VAL A 107 14.04 13.96 -1.06
N ILE A 108 14.43 15.17 -0.65
CA ILE A 108 15.15 15.41 0.61
C ILE A 108 14.29 15.00 1.81
N ILE A 109 13.02 15.39 1.83
CA ILE A 109 12.10 15.04 2.93
C ILE A 109 11.88 13.53 2.98
N ASN A 110 11.66 12.88 1.83
CA ASN A 110 11.49 11.43 1.76
C ASN A 110 12.73 10.70 2.28
N ALA A 111 13.92 11.10 1.83
CA ALA A 111 15.18 10.56 2.29
C ALA A 111 15.37 10.74 3.81
N ALA A 112 15.14 11.96 4.32
CA ALA A 112 15.31 12.26 5.74
C ALA A 112 14.37 11.44 6.63
N ILE A 113 13.09 11.35 6.29
CA ILE A 113 12.10 10.60 7.07
C ILE A 113 12.39 9.10 7.01
N THR A 114 12.61 8.54 5.81
CA THR A 114 12.85 7.10 5.65
C THR A 114 14.15 6.67 6.31
N TRP A 115 15.23 7.42 6.12
CA TRP A 115 16.51 7.16 6.76
C TRP A 115 16.41 7.31 8.28
N GLY A 116 15.79 8.38 8.77
CA GLY A 116 15.61 8.62 10.20
C GLY A 116 14.82 7.50 10.87
N LEU A 117 13.66 7.12 10.32
CA LEU A 117 12.84 6.06 10.88
C LEU A 117 13.54 4.70 10.85
N LYS A 118 14.29 4.37 9.79
CA LYS A 118 15.10 3.14 9.71
C LYS A 118 16.14 2.99 10.81
N HIS A 119 16.62 4.09 11.38
CA HIS A 119 17.62 4.06 12.45
C HIS A 119 17.02 4.26 13.85
N ILE A 120 15.73 4.64 13.94
CA ILE A 120 15.04 4.89 15.20
C ILE A 120 14.08 3.75 15.57
N VAL A 121 13.48 3.11 14.57
CA VAL A 121 12.54 1.99 14.77
C VAL A 121 13.29 0.68 14.59
N ASP A 122 13.56 0.00 15.71
CA ASP A 122 14.09 -1.36 15.69
C ASP A 122 13.01 -2.33 15.22
N SER A 123 13.20 -2.90 14.02
CA SER A 123 12.25 -3.80 13.37
C SER A 123 13.02 -4.88 12.61
N PRO A 124 13.11 -6.12 13.15
CA PRO A 124 13.77 -7.24 12.46
C PRO A 124 13.12 -7.45 11.09
N ARG A 125 13.92 -7.75 10.07
CA ARG A 125 13.37 -8.14 8.77
C ARG A 125 12.81 -9.56 8.80
N PRO A 126 11.82 -9.88 7.95
CA PRO A 126 11.30 -11.25 7.85
C PRO A 126 12.35 -12.28 7.44
N ASP A 127 13.40 -11.86 6.73
CA ASP A 127 14.55 -12.68 6.32
C ASP A 127 15.70 -12.72 7.36
N ALA A 128 15.55 -12.04 8.50
CA ALA A 128 16.55 -11.83 9.55
C ALA A 128 17.92 -11.30 9.08
N THR A 129 17.99 -10.63 7.93
CA THR A 129 19.26 -10.07 7.44
C THR A 129 19.72 -8.86 8.24
N ASP A 130 18.80 -8.03 8.75
CA ASP A 130 19.07 -6.92 9.67
C ASP A 130 17.83 -6.54 10.52
N SER A 131 17.96 -5.53 11.38
CA SER A 131 16.87 -4.97 12.20
C SER A 131 16.33 -3.61 11.74
N ARG A 132 16.46 -3.32 10.43
CA ARG A 132 16.08 -2.05 9.80
C ARG A 132 14.99 -2.25 8.74
N SER A 133 13.96 -3.03 9.06
CA SER A 133 12.84 -3.26 8.13
C SER A 133 12.00 -1.98 7.92
N PHE A 134 11.59 -1.33 9.01
CA PHE A 134 10.62 -0.22 8.95
C PHE A 134 11.29 1.14 8.67
N PRO A 135 10.74 1.98 7.77
CA PRO A 135 9.78 1.67 6.70
C PRO A 135 10.50 1.11 5.45
N SER A 136 9.73 0.62 4.48
CA SER A 136 10.27 0.24 3.16
C SER A 136 10.75 1.46 2.37
N GLY A 137 12.07 1.57 2.17
CA GLY A 137 12.67 2.64 1.38
C GLY A 137 12.34 2.53 -0.11
N HIS A 138 12.36 1.32 -0.67
CA HIS A 138 12.03 1.07 -2.08
C HIS A 138 10.60 1.52 -2.40
N THR A 139 9.66 1.17 -1.52
CA THR A 139 8.27 1.59 -1.66
C THR A 139 8.14 3.10 -1.51
N ALA A 140 8.83 3.72 -0.55
CA ALA A 140 8.79 5.17 -0.36
C ALA A 140 9.27 5.95 -1.59
N TRP A 141 10.38 5.54 -2.22
CA TRP A 141 10.87 6.16 -3.44
C TRP A 141 9.93 5.94 -4.64
N ALA A 142 9.41 4.73 -4.81
CA ALA A 142 8.49 4.40 -5.91
C ALA A 142 7.19 5.22 -5.81
N PHE A 143 6.60 5.31 -4.62
CA PHE A 143 5.38 6.11 -4.41
C PHE A 143 5.64 7.62 -4.46
N ALA A 144 6.81 8.09 -4.00
CA ALA A 144 7.19 9.50 -4.19
C ALA A 144 7.24 9.86 -5.68
N GLY A 145 7.91 9.03 -6.50
CA GLY A 145 7.95 9.25 -7.94
C GLY A 145 6.58 9.09 -8.62
N ALA A 146 5.74 8.16 -8.16
CA ALA A 146 4.37 8.05 -8.67
C ALA A 146 3.53 9.32 -8.39
N THR A 147 3.66 9.88 -7.18
CA THR A 147 3.02 11.16 -6.84
C THR A 147 3.63 12.33 -7.63
N MET A 148 4.93 12.31 -7.96
CA MET A 148 5.52 13.31 -8.85
C MET A 148 4.95 13.23 -10.27
N ILE A 149 4.81 12.02 -10.83
CA ILE A 149 4.13 11.79 -12.11
C ILE A 149 2.69 12.28 -12.06
N GLU A 150 1.94 11.96 -11.00
CA GLU A 150 0.58 12.44 -10.82
C GLU A 150 0.50 13.97 -10.88
N ARG A 151 1.40 14.65 -10.15
CA ARG A 151 1.38 16.11 -10.03
C ARG A 151 1.84 16.82 -11.31
N GLU A 152 2.80 16.25 -12.04
CA GLU A 152 3.34 16.85 -13.26
C GLU A 152 2.60 16.44 -14.54
N LEU A 153 2.15 15.19 -14.63
CA LEU A 153 1.61 14.61 -15.87
C LEU A 153 0.13 14.23 -15.77
N GLY A 154 -0.47 14.24 -14.57
CA GLY A 154 -1.89 13.92 -14.38
C GLY A 154 -2.83 14.87 -15.13
N ALA A 155 -2.48 16.16 -15.25
CA ALA A 155 -3.22 17.12 -16.06
C ALA A 155 -3.07 16.90 -17.58
N THR A 156 -2.04 16.15 -17.99
CA THR A 156 -1.80 15.78 -19.40
C THR A 156 -2.54 14.51 -19.76
N SER A 157 -2.51 13.49 -18.90
CA SER A 157 -3.35 12.30 -19.03
C SER A 157 -3.43 11.55 -17.69
N SER A 158 -4.65 11.19 -17.28
CA SER A 158 -4.88 10.33 -16.10
C SER A 158 -4.23 8.95 -16.23
N TRP A 159 -3.89 8.52 -17.45
CA TRP A 159 -3.19 7.26 -17.70
C TRP A 159 -1.77 7.24 -17.10
N TYR A 160 -1.10 8.39 -17.06
CA TYR A 160 0.21 8.51 -16.41
C TYR A 160 0.10 8.25 -14.91
N THR A 161 -0.90 8.84 -14.26
CA THR A 161 -1.16 8.63 -12.84
C THR A 161 -1.49 7.17 -12.55
N TRP A 162 -2.43 6.59 -13.30
CA TRP A 162 -2.83 5.19 -13.11
C TRP A 162 -1.63 4.23 -13.32
N GLY A 163 -0.88 4.40 -14.40
CA GLY A 163 0.29 3.58 -14.70
C GLY A 163 1.40 3.71 -13.64
N ALA A 164 1.65 4.92 -13.14
CA ALA A 164 2.67 5.16 -12.14
C ALA A 164 2.35 4.48 -10.79
N TYR A 165 1.10 4.59 -10.32
CA TYR A 165 0.68 3.90 -9.09
C TYR A 165 0.62 2.38 -9.27
N THR A 166 0.25 1.88 -10.46
CA THR A 166 0.34 0.44 -10.79
C THR A 166 1.78 -0.06 -10.67
N PHE A 167 2.74 0.67 -11.25
CA PHE A 167 4.16 0.33 -11.15
C PHE A 167 4.70 0.39 -9.72
N ALA A 168 4.34 1.43 -8.95
CA ALA A 168 4.73 1.55 -7.55
C ALA A 168 4.14 0.43 -6.68
N SER A 169 2.90 0.00 -6.96
CA SER A 169 2.25 -1.12 -6.29
C SER A 169 2.93 -2.46 -6.61
N ALA A 170 3.43 -2.63 -7.84
CA ALA A 170 4.21 -3.80 -8.21
C ALA A 170 5.52 -3.89 -7.42
N ILE A 171 6.23 -2.76 -7.25
CA ILE A 171 7.44 -2.68 -6.39
C ILE A 171 7.08 -3.02 -4.93
N ALA A 172 5.98 -2.46 -4.42
CA ALA A 172 5.49 -2.75 -3.06
C ALA A 172 5.22 -4.25 -2.83
N MET A 173 4.56 -4.92 -3.78
CA MET A 173 4.29 -6.35 -3.71
C MET A 173 5.57 -7.18 -3.80
N GLU A 174 6.50 -6.81 -4.68
CA GLU A 174 7.75 -7.55 -4.82
C GLU A 174 8.60 -7.50 -3.54
N ARG A 175 8.59 -6.38 -2.80
CA ARG A 175 9.23 -6.30 -1.47
C ARG A 175 8.64 -7.25 -0.43
N MET A 176 7.36 -7.58 -0.57
CA MET A 176 6.68 -8.59 0.26
C MET A 176 7.02 -10.01 -0.17
N ILE A 177 7.04 -10.27 -1.48
CA ILE A 177 7.36 -11.60 -2.04
C ILE A 177 8.81 -11.99 -1.71
N ASP A 178 9.74 -11.04 -1.80
CA ASP A 178 11.15 -11.26 -1.47
C ASP A 178 11.42 -11.32 0.04
N SER A 179 10.39 -11.24 0.90
CA SER A 179 10.53 -11.33 2.37
C SER A 179 11.38 -10.24 3.03
N HIS A 180 11.63 -9.12 2.36
CA HIS A 180 12.42 -8.03 2.92
C HIS A 180 11.64 -7.15 3.90
N HIS A 181 10.31 -7.07 3.73
CA HIS A 181 9.45 -6.16 4.46
C HIS A 181 8.13 -6.82 4.86
N TYR A 182 7.56 -6.38 5.99
CA TYR A 182 6.18 -6.67 6.37
C TYR A 182 5.21 -5.70 5.67
N PRO A 183 3.91 -6.03 5.56
CA PRO A 183 2.96 -5.14 4.88
C PRO A 183 2.86 -3.76 5.53
N THR A 184 3.04 -3.70 6.86
CA THR A 184 3.09 -2.46 7.62
C THR A 184 4.26 -1.56 7.18
N ASP A 185 5.43 -2.14 6.88
CA ASP A 185 6.60 -1.39 6.42
C ASP A 185 6.36 -0.80 5.01
N VAL A 186 5.68 -1.56 4.16
CA VAL A 186 5.29 -1.16 2.80
C VAL A 186 4.24 -0.06 2.82
N VAL A 187 3.18 -0.20 3.64
CA VAL A 187 2.14 0.83 3.82
C VAL A 187 2.75 2.13 4.36
N ALA A 188 3.64 2.04 5.35
CA ALA A 188 4.36 3.19 5.87
C ALA A 188 5.23 3.85 4.79
N GLY A 189 5.99 3.05 4.02
CA GLY A 189 6.81 3.53 2.91
C GLY A 189 5.99 4.31 1.88
N ALA A 190 4.91 3.72 1.38
CA ALA A 190 4.01 4.37 0.42
C ALA A 190 3.46 5.69 0.96
N SER A 191 3.02 5.69 2.21
CA SER A 191 2.48 6.88 2.88
C SER A 191 3.53 7.99 3.02
N ILE A 192 4.77 7.66 3.38
CA ILE A 192 5.87 8.62 3.49
C ILE A 192 6.20 9.22 2.13
N GLY A 193 6.28 8.41 1.07
CA GLY A 193 6.58 8.88 -0.28
C GLY A 193 5.57 9.90 -0.80
N ILE A 194 4.27 9.59 -0.64
CA ILE A 194 3.17 10.48 -1.01
C ILE A 194 3.24 11.78 -0.18
N LEU A 195 3.38 11.66 1.15
CA LEU A 195 3.45 12.79 2.08
C LEU A 195 4.61 13.73 1.76
N ALA A 196 5.82 13.18 1.57
CA ALA A 196 7.03 13.93 1.29
C ALA A 196 6.92 14.70 -0.03
N THR A 197 6.32 14.07 -1.05
CA THR A 197 6.11 14.72 -2.34
C THR A 197 5.13 15.87 -2.21
N HIS A 198 3.99 15.69 -1.54
CA HIS A 198 3.05 16.80 -1.28
C HIS A 198 3.70 17.95 -0.48
N ALA A 199 4.53 17.64 0.52
CA ALA A 199 5.29 18.64 1.25
C ALA A 199 6.27 19.40 0.34
N GLY A 200 6.94 18.71 -0.59
CA GLY A 200 7.81 19.32 -1.59
C GLY A 200 7.08 20.31 -2.50
N TYR A 201 5.90 19.93 -3.00
CA TYR A 201 5.04 20.84 -3.77
C TYR A 201 4.56 22.04 -2.96
N TYR A 202 4.22 21.82 -1.68
CA TYR A 202 3.84 22.90 -0.78
C TYR A 202 4.98 23.89 -0.55
N ILE A 203 6.22 23.41 -0.41
CA ILE A 203 7.41 24.27 -0.32
C ILE A 203 7.62 25.06 -1.62
N ALA A 204 7.47 24.41 -2.78
CA ALA A 204 7.55 25.11 -4.06
C ALA A 204 6.46 26.19 -4.19
N ASP A 205 5.24 25.92 -3.73
CA ASP A 205 4.18 26.92 -3.64
C ASP A 205 4.59 28.09 -2.74
N LEU A 206 5.16 27.85 -1.56
CA LEU A 206 5.63 28.90 -0.66
C LEU A 206 6.71 29.78 -1.29
N ILE A 207 7.74 29.18 -1.88
CA ILE A 207 8.90 29.89 -2.43
C ILE A 207 8.56 30.62 -3.73
N MET A 208 7.84 29.94 -4.65
CA MET A 208 7.65 30.43 -6.01
C MET A 208 6.25 31.01 -6.25
N GLY A 209 5.32 30.83 -5.31
CA GLY A 209 3.92 31.19 -5.50
C GLY A 209 3.32 30.45 -6.70
N ARG A 210 2.64 31.18 -7.58
CA ARG A 210 2.11 30.65 -8.85
C ARG A 210 3.12 30.69 -10.00
N ARG A 211 4.34 31.22 -9.78
CA ARG A 211 5.35 31.32 -10.85
C ARG A 211 5.75 29.92 -11.30
N GLY A 212 5.86 29.76 -12.62
CA GLY A 212 6.27 28.50 -13.22
C GLY A 212 5.22 27.39 -13.17
N ILE A 213 3.95 27.71 -12.89
CA ILE A 213 2.83 26.81 -13.21
C ILE A 213 2.49 27.03 -14.68
N GLU A 214 2.76 26.04 -15.52
CA GLU A 214 2.55 26.08 -16.96
C GLU A 214 1.20 25.49 -17.36
N ARG A 215 0.68 24.55 -16.56
CA ARG A 215 -0.62 23.92 -16.78
C ARG A 215 -1.36 23.78 -15.46
N TYR A 216 -2.66 24.02 -15.47
CA TYR A 216 -3.54 23.70 -14.34
C TYR A 216 -4.27 22.40 -14.62
N ALA A 217 -4.58 21.64 -13.57
CA ALA A 217 -5.52 20.54 -13.68
C ALA A 217 -6.85 21.11 -14.24
N ALA A 218 -7.43 20.41 -15.22
CA ALA A 218 -8.72 20.79 -15.75
C ALA A 218 -9.74 20.89 -14.60
N PRO A 219 -10.73 21.81 -14.68
CA PRO A 219 -11.84 21.83 -13.75
C PRO A 219 -12.44 20.42 -13.65
N PHE A 220 -12.89 20.06 -12.46
CA PHE A 220 -13.64 18.81 -12.31
C PHE A 220 -14.89 18.87 -13.18
N GLU A 221 -15.08 17.82 -13.96
CA GLU A 221 -16.29 17.60 -14.73
C GLU A 221 -16.89 16.29 -14.24
N ALA A 222 -18.14 16.35 -13.78
CA ALA A 222 -18.85 15.17 -13.36
C ALA A 222 -19.03 14.24 -14.56
N ALA A 223 -18.65 12.98 -14.41
CA ALA A 223 -19.02 11.95 -15.37
C ALA A 223 -20.53 11.66 -15.24
N ASP A 224 -21.23 11.60 -16.39
CA ASP A 224 -22.64 11.26 -16.45
C ASP A 224 -22.84 9.78 -16.12
N GLY A 225 -23.19 9.49 -14.86
CA GLY A 225 -23.52 8.14 -14.41
C GLY A 225 -22.30 7.27 -14.09
N LEU A 226 -22.49 5.95 -14.23
CA LEU A 226 -21.47 4.95 -14.00
C LEU A 226 -20.74 4.66 -15.32
N CYS A 227 -19.41 4.77 -15.30
CA CYS A 227 -18.55 4.45 -16.43
C CYS A 227 -17.80 3.14 -16.16
N PRO A 228 -17.42 2.39 -17.21
CA PRO A 228 -16.45 1.31 -17.06
C PRO A 228 -15.17 1.86 -16.43
N ALA A 229 -14.51 1.04 -15.60
CA ALA A 229 -13.31 1.48 -14.92
C ALA A 229 -12.26 0.39 -14.79
N LEU A 230 -10.98 0.76 -14.95
CA LEU A 230 -9.86 -0.02 -14.47
C LEU A 230 -9.59 0.33 -13.00
N VAL A 231 -9.49 -0.69 -12.15
CA VAL A 231 -9.28 -0.53 -10.71
C VAL A 231 -7.98 -1.19 -10.32
N LEU A 232 -7.07 -0.41 -9.75
CA LEU A 232 -5.91 -0.90 -9.02
C LEU A 232 -6.25 -0.84 -7.53
N ASP A 233 -6.32 -1.97 -6.84
CA ASP A 233 -6.65 -2.03 -5.41
C ASP A 233 -5.48 -2.64 -4.63
N ASN A 234 -5.04 -1.93 -3.58
CA ASN A 234 -4.06 -2.42 -2.63
C ASN A 234 -4.76 -2.61 -1.29
N THR A 235 -4.91 -3.87 -0.87
CA THR A 235 -5.63 -4.26 0.34
C THR A 235 -4.66 -4.84 1.38
N LEU A 236 -4.68 -4.25 2.57
CA LEU A 236 -4.14 -4.86 3.77
C LEU A 236 -5.17 -5.82 4.35
N ARG A 237 -4.80 -7.10 4.46
CA ARG A 237 -5.60 -8.15 5.07
C ARG A 237 -5.06 -8.45 6.46
N LEU A 238 -5.93 -8.43 7.46
CA LEU A 238 -5.61 -8.62 8.87
C LEU A 238 -6.35 -9.86 9.39
N PRO A 239 -5.68 -11.04 9.44
CA PRO A 239 -6.27 -12.27 9.94
C PRO A 239 -6.70 -12.17 11.40
N VAL A 240 -7.86 -12.73 11.74
CA VAL A 240 -8.38 -12.77 13.10
C VAL A 240 -8.10 -14.15 13.72
N GLY A 241 -7.34 -14.16 14.82
CA GLY A 241 -7.06 -15.34 15.63
C GLY A 241 -5.99 -16.28 15.04
N PRO A 242 -5.30 -17.07 15.89
CA PRO A 242 -4.33 -18.06 15.44
C PRO A 242 -5.01 -19.29 14.81
N ALA A 243 -4.26 -20.03 13.98
CA ALA A 243 -4.66 -21.36 13.52
C ALA A 243 -3.90 -22.42 14.31
N THR A 244 -4.55 -23.06 15.27
CA THR A 244 -3.93 -24.13 16.07
C THR A 244 -3.86 -25.42 15.27
N ALA A 245 -2.68 -26.03 15.25
CA ALA A 245 -2.42 -27.26 14.52
C ALA A 245 -2.27 -28.48 15.43
N ALA A 246 -1.64 -28.30 16.59
CA ALA A 246 -1.56 -29.27 17.68
C ALA A 246 -1.44 -28.51 19.01
N PRO A 247 -1.61 -29.16 20.18
CA PRO A 247 -1.34 -28.52 21.47
C PRO A 247 0.06 -27.89 21.48
N GLY A 248 0.14 -26.57 21.66
CA GLY A 248 1.41 -25.83 21.66
C GLY A 248 2.00 -25.50 20.29
N VAL A 249 1.42 -25.98 19.18
CA VAL A 249 1.88 -25.69 17.81
C VAL A 249 0.84 -24.87 17.06
N ASN A 250 1.13 -23.58 16.86
CA ASN A 250 0.24 -22.63 16.19
C ASN A 250 0.85 -22.11 14.90
N VAL A 251 0.05 -22.09 13.83
CA VAL A 251 0.36 -21.36 12.60
C VAL A 251 -0.17 -19.93 12.75
N GLU A 252 0.74 -18.99 12.92
CA GLU A 252 0.47 -17.57 13.01
C GLU A 252 0.41 -16.95 11.62
N ARG A 253 -0.81 -16.62 11.20
CA ARG A 253 -1.06 -15.85 9.97
C ARG A 253 -0.86 -14.37 10.31
N ARG A 254 0.09 -13.72 9.65
CA ARG A 254 0.38 -12.29 9.84
C ARG A 254 -0.45 -11.45 8.88
N PRO A 255 -0.48 -10.11 9.06
CA PRO A 255 -1.01 -9.21 8.06
C PRO A 255 -0.47 -9.55 6.67
N ALA A 256 -1.32 -9.52 5.65
CA ALA A 256 -0.97 -9.80 4.27
C ALA A 256 -1.23 -8.58 3.39
N LEU A 257 -0.49 -8.46 2.29
CA LEU A 257 -0.77 -7.50 1.24
C LEU A 257 -1.41 -8.22 0.06
N ILE A 258 -2.53 -7.69 -0.42
CA ILE A 258 -3.17 -8.09 -1.68
C ILE A 258 -3.08 -6.90 -2.62
N THR A 259 -2.55 -7.11 -3.82
CA THR A 259 -2.59 -6.14 -4.91
C THR A 259 -3.40 -6.74 -6.05
N SER A 260 -4.39 -6.01 -6.54
CA SER A 260 -5.24 -6.46 -7.64
C SER A 260 -5.39 -5.42 -8.73
N ILE A 261 -5.55 -5.92 -9.95
CA ILE A 261 -5.97 -5.14 -11.11
C ILE A 261 -7.28 -5.75 -11.58
N GLY A 262 -8.31 -4.91 -11.66
CA GLY A 262 -9.63 -5.33 -12.08
C GLY A 262 -10.26 -4.40 -13.09
N TYR A 263 -11.30 -4.91 -13.74
CA TYR A 263 -12.18 -4.17 -14.61
C TYR A 263 -13.58 -4.19 -14.03
N GLU A 264 -14.20 -3.02 -13.96
CA GLU A 264 -15.55 -2.82 -13.48
C GLU A 264 -16.42 -2.32 -14.62
N TYR A 265 -17.57 -2.96 -14.80
CA TYR A 265 -18.51 -2.69 -15.86
C TYR A 265 -19.90 -2.38 -15.28
N PRO A 266 -20.45 -1.19 -15.54
CA PRO A 266 -21.80 -0.82 -15.12
C PRO A 266 -22.87 -1.71 -15.77
N VAL A 267 -23.81 -2.19 -14.96
CA VAL A 267 -25.00 -2.92 -15.39
C VAL A 267 -26.21 -2.15 -14.89
N GLY A 268 -26.61 -1.13 -15.65
CA GLY A 268 -27.70 -0.21 -15.27
C GLY A 268 -27.20 1.02 -14.51
N ARG A 269 -28.09 1.62 -13.70
CA ARG A 269 -27.87 2.95 -13.09
C ARG A 269 -27.11 2.93 -11.76
N SER A 270 -27.19 1.82 -11.02
CA SER A 270 -26.68 1.74 -9.64
C SER A 270 -25.95 0.43 -9.35
N VAL A 271 -25.78 -0.43 -10.35
CA VAL A 271 -25.16 -1.74 -10.21
C VAL A 271 -24.02 -1.85 -11.20
N SER A 272 -22.93 -2.49 -10.79
CA SER A 272 -21.85 -2.91 -11.68
C SER A 272 -21.43 -4.33 -11.35
N LEU A 273 -20.81 -4.97 -12.33
CA LEU A 273 -20.09 -6.22 -12.16
C LEU A 273 -18.61 -5.95 -12.37
N SER A 274 -17.76 -6.68 -11.65
CA SER A 274 -16.32 -6.52 -11.78
C SER A 274 -15.61 -7.86 -11.71
N ALA A 275 -14.45 -7.93 -12.36
CA ALA A 275 -13.53 -9.05 -12.29
C ALA A 275 -12.13 -8.50 -12.01
N ALA A 276 -11.37 -9.16 -11.13
CA ALA A 276 -10.03 -8.77 -10.76
C ALA A 276 -9.08 -9.96 -10.77
N ALA A 277 -7.85 -9.72 -11.23
CA ALA A 277 -6.71 -10.59 -11.00
C ALA A 277 -5.93 -10.08 -9.79
N GLU A 278 -5.53 -10.99 -8.91
CA GLU A 278 -5.00 -10.66 -7.59
C GLU A 278 -3.68 -11.40 -7.33
N VAL A 279 -2.77 -10.72 -6.65
CA VAL A 279 -1.57 -11.32 -6.06
C VAL A 279 -1.60 -11.00 -4.57
N GLU A 280 -1.34 -12.02 -3.75
CA GLU A 280 -1.28 -11.90 -2.29
C GLU A 280 0.04 -12.46 -1.78
N SER A 281 0.65 -11.76 -0.82
CA SER A 281 1.78 -12.25 -0.04
C SER A 281 1.47 -12.12 1.45
N MET A 282 1.47 -13.24 2.16
CA MET A 282 1.17 -13.34 3.59
C MET A 282 2.33 -13.99 4.34
N PRO A 283 3.06 -13.27 5.21
CA PRO A 283 4.05 -13.87 6.09
C PRO A 283 3.41 -14.91 7.01
N LEU A 284 4.03 -16.08 7.11
CA LEU A 284 3.66 -17.13 8.05
C LEU A 284 4.76 -17.31 9.10
N ALA A 285 4.33 -17.45 10.35
CA ALA A 285 5.20 -17.88 11.44
C ALA A 285 4.63 -19.15 12.09
N LEU A 286 5.53 -20.02 12.51
CA LEU A 286 5.19 -21.17 13.34
C LEU A 286 5.61 -20.86 14.78
N ALA A 287 4.65 -20.89 15.69
CA ALA A 287 4.91 -20.82 17.12
C ALA A 287 4.85 -22.23 17.71
N THR A 288 5.99 -22.71 18.20
CA THR A 288 6.12 -23.95 18.98
C THR A 288 6.32 -23.61 20.46
N PRO A 289 6.25 -24.60 21.37
CA PRO A 289 6.45 -24.34 22.81
C PRO A 289 7.84 -23.79 23.15
N GLU A 290 8.84 -24.12 22.33
CA GLU A 290 10.25 -23.82 22.59
C GLU A 290 10.77 -22.64 21.76
N ASN A 291 10.17 -22.37 20.60
CA ASN A 291 10.68 -21.34 19.68
C ASN A 291 9.59 -20.73 18.79
N ARG A 292 9.89 -19.55 18.22
CA ARG A 292 9.10 -18.95 17.14
C ARG A 292 9.94 -18.90 15.88
N ILE A 293 9.44 -19.53 14.81
CA ILE A 293 10.18 -19.72 13.56
C ILE A 293 9.43 -18.99 12.45
N ILE A 294 10.11 -18.11 11.71
CA ILE A 294 9.53 -17.57 10.47
C ILE A 294 9.75 -18.59 9.37
N SER A 295 8.64 -18.92 8.72
CA SER A 295 8.61 -19.83 7.60
C SER A 295 8.92 -19.08 6.30
N GLY A 296 8.32 -17.91 6.08
CA GLY A 296 8.42 -17.16 4.83
C GLY A 296 7.02 -16.80 4.30
N PRO A 297 6.92 -16.03 3.20
CA PRO A 297 5.65 -15.54 2.70
C PRO A 297 4.91 -16.59 1.91
N LEU A 298 3.68 -16.88 2.33
CA LEU A 298 2.71 -17.61 1.52
C LEU A 298 2.22 -16.71 0.40
N THR A 299 2.82 -16.87 -0.78
CA THR A 299 2.45 -16.13 -1.98
C THR A 299 1.36 -16.88 -2.75
N SER A 300 0.38 -16.15 -3.25
CA SER A 300 -0.70 -16.70 -4.07
C SER A 300 -1.11 -15.74 -5.17
N ALA A 301 -1.65 -16.29 -6.26
CA ALA A 301 -2.34 -15.54 -7.28
C ALA A 301 -3.78 -16.03 -7.39
N GLY A 302 -4.70 -15.14 -7.71
CA GLY A 302 -6.11 -15.47 -7.75
C GLY A 302 -6.92 -14.58 -8.67
N VAL A 303 -8.19 -14.92 -8.72
CA VAL A 303 -9.22 -14.13 -9.39
C VAL A 303 -10.41 -13.93 -8.49
N ALA A 304 -11.05 -12.78 -8.59
CA ALA A 304 -12.30 -12.49 -7.89
C ALA A 304 -13.31 -11.86 -8.85
N ALA A 305 -14.57 -12.26 -8.73
CA ALA A 305 -15.70 -11.61 -9.37
C ALA A 305 -16.53 -10.92 -8.28
N SER A 306 -17.01 -9.71 -8.57
CA SER A 306 -17.81 -8.95 -7.61
C SER A 306 -19.03 -8.31 -8.24
N ALA A 307 -20.11 -8.26 -7.46
CA ALA A 307 -21.26 -7.40 -7.71
C ALA A 307 -21.16 -6.18 -6.79
N ASN A 308 -21.39 -5.00 -7.36
CA ASN A 308 -21.29 -3.75 -6.62
C ASN A 308 -22.59 -2.96 -6.74
N VAL A 309 -23.04 -2.38 -5.63
CA VAL A 309 -24.18 -1.47 -5.56
C VAL A 309 -23.69 -0.09 -5.17
N TRP A 310 -24.05 0.90 -5.96
CA TRP A 310 -23.54 2.26 -5.90
C TRP A 310 -24.56 3.22 -5.30
N PHE A 311 -24.11 4.05 -4.37
CA PHE A 311 -24.88 5.05 -3.64
C PHE A 311 -24.19 6.41 -3.82
N PRO A 312 -24.49 7.15 -4.91
CA PRO A 312 -23.91 8.48 -5.12
C PRO A 312 -24.38 9.42 -4.01
N LEU A 313 -23.44 10.01 -3.27
CA LEU A 313 -23.75 10.97 -2.21
C LEU A 313 -23.59 12.42 -2.68
N SER A 314 -22.69 12.66 -3.65
CA SER A 314 -22.50 13.94 -4.34
C SER A 314 -21.83 13.69 -5.69
N GLU A 315 -21.56 14.75 -6.46
CA GLU A 315 -20.84 14.63 -7.74
C GLU A 315 -19.42 14.05 -7.57
N ARG A 316 -18.79 14.27 -6.41
CA ARG A 316 -17.43 13.82 -6.12
C ARG A 316 -17.38 12.59 -5.24
N PHE A 317 -18.36 12.39 -4.38
CA PHE A 317 -18.31 11.37 -3.35
C PHE A 317 -19.40 10.32 -3.55
N LEU A 318 -18.98 9.09 -3.42
CA LEU A 318 -19.77 7.93 -3.73
C LEU A 318 -19.47 6.83 -2.74
N MET A 319 -20.51 6.15 -2.28
CA MET A 319 -20.38 4.92 -1.52
C MET A 319 -20.71 3.71 -2.39
N THR A 320 -20.00 2.61 -2.19
CA THR A 320 -20.25 1.36 -2.88
C THR A 320 -20.27 0.21 -1.89
N ALA A 321 -21.29 -0.64 -1.96
CA ALA A 321 -21.30 -1.93 -1.28
C ALA A 321 -20.90 -3.01 -2.28
N THR A 322 -19.90 -3.81 -1.93
CA THR A 322 -19.32 -4.84 -2.80
C THR A 322 -19.45 -6.20 -2.14
N VAL A 323 -19.91 -7.19 -2.91
CA VAL A 323 -19.86 -8.62 -2.55
C VAL A 323 -19.03 -9.32 -3.60
N SER A 324 -18.02 -10.09 -3.17
CA SER A 324 -17.10 -10.79 -4.05
C SER A 324 -17.03 -12.28 -3.72
N ALA A 325 -16.85 -13.10 -4.76
CA ALA A 325 -16.42 -14.48 -4.65
C ALA A 325 -15.16 -14.67 -5.49
N GLY A 326 -14.22 -15.48 -5.01
CA GLY A 326 -12.95 -15.65 -5.69
C GLY A 326 -12.24 -16.94 -5.35
N TRP A 327 -11.10 -17.12 -5.99
CA TRP A 327 -10.26 -18.29 -5.86
C TRP A 327 -8.78 -17.91 -5.92
N HIS A 328 -8.00 -18.36 -4.94
CA HIS A 328 -6.55 -18.18 -4.90
C HIS A 328 -5.84 -19.52 -5.08
N GLN A 329 -4.86 -19.54 -5.96
CA GLN A 329 -3.87 -20.60 -6.12
C GLN A 329 -2.59 -20.18 -5.36
N ARG A 330 -2.18 -21.01 -4.41
CA ARG A 330 -0.97 -20.81 -3.61
C ARG A 330 0.24 -21.40 -4.32
N PHE A 331 1.32 -20.63 -4.35
CA PHE A 331 2.59 -21.10 -4.85
C PHE A 331 3.40 -21.77 -3.74
N SER A 332 4.35 -22.62 -4.14
CA SER A 332 5.14 -23.41 -3.20
C SER A 332 5.96 -22.50 -2.28
N LEU A 333 5.72 -22.66 -0.98
CA LEU A 333 6.46 -22.01 0.09
C LEU A 333 7.86 -22.67 0.18
N HIS A 334 8.93 -21.94 -0.13
CA HIS A 334 10.30 -22.43 -0.01
C HIS A 334 10.82 -22.16 1.40
N ALA A 335 10.12 -22.73 2.36
CA ALA A 335 10.25 -22.39 3.76
C ALA A 335 10.46 -23.64 4.60
N THR A 336 11.45 -23.60 5.48
CA THR A 336 11.62 -24.62 6.54
C THR A 336 11.72 -26.05 5.99
N ASP A 337 12.42 -26.24 4.87
CA ASP A 337 12.71 -27.55 4.25
C ASP A 337 11.51 -28.51 4.13
N GLY A 338 10.32 -27.96 3.82
CA GLY A 338 9.09 -28.75 3.64
C GLY A 338 8.34 -29.08 4.94
N MET A 339 8.77 -28.55 6.08
CA MET A 339 8.11 -28.76 7.37
C MET A 339 6.70 -28.15 7.41
N LEU A 340 6.50 -26.92 6.89
CA LEU A 340 5.17 -26.32 6.77
C LEU A 340 4.73 -26.31 5.31
N THR A 341 3.65 -27.04 5.01
CA THR A 341 3.04 -27.06 3.68
C THR A 341 1.63 -26.51 3.72
N ALA A 342 1.33 -25.57 2.83
CA ALA A 342 0.00 -25.01 2.66
C ALA A 342 -0.78 -25.74 1.55
N GLY A 343 -2.10 -25.83 1.70
CA GLY A 343 -2.99 -26.34 0.66
C GLY A 343 -2.91 -25.47 -0.60
N ARG A 344 -2.94 -26.13 -1.76
CA ARG A 344 -2.69 -25.49 -3.07
C ARG A 344 -3.72 -24.44 -3.47
N SER A 345 -4.96 -24.53 -3.01
CA SER A 345 -6.02 -23.66 -3.47
C SER A 345 -7.00 -23.30 -2.37
N THR A 346 -7.61 -22.12 -2.49
CA THR A 346 -8.58 -21.63 -1.51
C THR A 346 -9.67 -20.78 -2.15
N PRO A 347 -10.95 -21.14 -1.97
CA PRO A 347 -12.04 -20.23 -2.26
C PRO A 347 -12.08 -19.11 -1.22
N LEU A 348 -12.56 -17.95 -1.63
CA LEU A 348 -12.79 -16.81 -0.78
C LEU A 348 -14.11 -16.13 -1.08
N ALA A 349 -14.66 -15.47 -0.05
CA ALA A 349 -15.79 -14.57 -0.16
C ALA A 349 -15.45 -13.27 0.57
N ARG A 350 -15.90 -12.14 0.03
CA ARG A 350 -15.66 -10.82 0.61
C ARG A 350 -16.92 -9.98 0.62
N ILE A 351 -16.98 -9.12 1.62
CA ILE A 351 -17.88 -7.96 1.64
C ILE A 351 -17.05 -6.71 1.92
N LYS A 352 -17.26 -5.65 1.15
CA LYS A 352 -16.57 -4.36 1.34
C LYS A 352 -17.56 -3.20 1.28
N ALA A 353 -17.33 -2.19 2.11
CA ALA A 353 -17.87 -0.85 1.95
C ALA A 353 -16.75 0.05 1.42
N VAL A 354 -17.00 0.72 0.31
CA VAL A 354 -16.00 1.52 -0.41
C VAL A 354 -16.47 2.97 -0.47
N ALA A 355 -15.62 3.89 -0.04
CA ALA A 355 -15.79 5.33 -0.19
C ALA A 355 -14.91 5.81 -1.34
N THR A 356 -15.51 6.29 -2.42
CA THR A 356 -14.82 6.77 -3.62
C THR A 356 -14.91 8.29 -3.71
N TYR A 357 -13.78 8.94 -3.99
CA TYR A 357 -13.65 10.36 -4.26
C TYR A 357 -13.12 10.61 -5.67
N ARG A 358 -13.87 11.32 -6.49
CA ARG A 358 -13.50 11.68 -7.86
C ARG A 358 -12.53 12.87 -7.87
N LEU A 359 -11.32 12.63 -8.36
CA LEU A 359 -10.25 13.63 -8.48
C LEU A 359 -10.39 14.43 -9.78
N ALA A 360 -10.61 13.72 -10.89
CA ALA A 360 -10.74 14.26 -12.24
C ALA A 360 -11.76 13.44 -13.05
N ARG A 361 -12.07 13.87 -14.28
CA ARG A 361 -13.03 13.21 -15.18
C ARG A 361 -12.81 11.70 -15.32
N HIS A 362 -11.54 11.27 -15.40
CA HIS A 362 -11.16 9.88 -15.62
C HIS A 362 -10.42 9.26 -14.42
N LEU A 363 -10.36 9.93 -13.26
CA LEU A 363 -9.53 9.47 -12.15
C LEU A 363 -10.25 9.64 -10.80
N SER A 364 -10.35 8.54 -10.08
CA SER A 364 -10.90 8.49 -8.72
C SER A 364 -9.97 7.73 -7.78
N VAL A 365 -10.02 8.09 -6.51
CA VAL A 365 -9.39 7.33 -5.43
C VAL A 365 -10.45 6.78 -4.51
N ALA A 366 -10.21 5.62 -3.94
CA ALA A 366 -11.15 4.98 -3.03
C ALA A 366 -10.44 4.46 -1.78
N ALA A 367 -11.16 4.46 -0.67
CA ALA A 367 -10.79 3.75 0.54
C ALA A 367 -11.89 2.74 0.87
N ALA A 368 -11.53 1.53 1.28
CA ALA A 368 -12.51 0.51 1.65
C ALA A 368 -12.18 -0.16 2.98
N ALA A 369 -13.23 -0.61 3.64
CA ALA A 369 -13.14 -1.53 4.77
C ALA A 369 -14.07 -2.71 4.53
N GLY A 370 -13.69 -3.90 4.99
CA GLY A 370 -14.48 -5.09 4.74
C GLY A 370 -14.04 -6.33 5.48
N LEU A 371 -14.69 -7.44 5.17
CA LEU A 371 -14.37 -8.75 5.72
C LEU A 371 -14.09 -9.73 4.59
N GLN A 372 -13.14 -10.64 4.82
CA GLN A 372 -12.86 -11.78 3.96
C GLN A 372 -13.01 -13.07 4.76
N ALA A 373 -13.74 -14.03 4.21
CA ALA A 373 -13.69 -15.42 4.62
C ALA A 373 -12.89 -16.21 3.59
N SER A 374 -11.91 -17.00 4.02
CA SER A 374 -11.13 -17.85 3.11
C SER A 374 -10.72 -19.16 3.76
N GLY A 375 -10.82 -20.27 3.04
CA GLY A 375 -10.39 -21.57 3.55
C GLY A 375 -8.87 -21.63 3.75
N TYR A 376 -8.39 -22.34 4.77
CA TYR A 376 -6.98 -22.69 4.90
C TYR A 376 -6.82 -24.18 5.18
N LYS A 377 -5.67 -24.70 4.78
CA LYS A 377 -5.22 -26.05 5.13
C LYS A 377 -3.71 -25.99 5.26
N PHE A 378 -3.18 -26.35 6.42
CA PHE A 378 -1.75 -26.45 6.68
C PHE A 378 -1.43 -27.86 7.16
N ARG A 379 -0.31 -28.39 6.69
CA ARG A 379 0.29 -29.62 7.19
C ARG A 379 1.68 -29.30 7.71
N ILE A 380 1.95 -29.80 8.91
CA ILE A 380 3.20 -29.63 9.63
C ILE A 380 3.85 -31.01 9.72
N ALA A 381 5.08 -31.14 9.25
CA ALA A 381 5.88 -32.35 9.41
C ALA A 381 6.48 -32.43 10.82
N GLU A 382 6.81 -33.64 11.23
CA GLU A 382 7.60 -33.88 12.44
C GLU A 382 9.00 -33.26 12.30
N SER A 383 9.53 -32.72 13.39
CA SER A 383 10.88 -32.17 13.43
C SER A 383 11.40 -32.14 14.86
N GLU A 384 12.46 -32.91 15.13
CA GLU A 384 13.18 -32.88 16.40
C GLU A 384 13.85 -31.54 16.67
N GLU A 385 14.33 -30.85 15.61
CA GLU A 385 15.00 -29.55 15.71
C GLU A 385 14.08 -28.45 16.28
N TYR A 386 12.77 -28.57 16.07
CA TYR A 386 11.79 -27.56 16.45
C TYR A 386 10.78 -28.03 17.51
N GLY A 387 11.05 -29.17 18.15
CA GLY A 387 10.21 -29.73 19.21
C GLY A 387 8.84 -30.22 18.72
N ILE A 388 8.73 -30.61 17.45
CA ILE A 388 7.48 -31.12 16.85
C ILE A 388 7.54 -32.63 16.85
N SER A 389 6.97 -33.25 17.89
CA SER A 389 7.04 -34.69 18.14
C SER A 389 6.17 -35.56 17.24
N ALA A 390 5.26 -34.96 16.44
CA ALA A 390 4.39 -35.69 15.52
C ALA A 390 3.87 -34.77 14.41
N PRO A 391 3.59 -35.29 13.21
CA PRO A 391 3.01 -34.51 12.14
C PRO A 391 1.58 -34.07 12.49
N ALA A 392 1.25 -32.83 12.14
CA ALA A 392 -0.05 -32.23 12.42
C ALA A 392 -0.70 -31.68 11.14
N THR A 393 -2.03 -31.62 11.11
CA THR A 393 -2.77 -30.97 10.01
C THR A 393 -3.89 -30.14 10.60
N THR A 394 -3.98 -28.89 10.15
CA THR A 394 -5.08 -27.98 10.50
C THR A 394 -5.77 -27.48 9.25
N LYS A 395 -7.10 -27.39 9.31
CA LYS A 395 -7.92 -26.83 8.24
C LYS A 395 -9.07 -26.06 8.85
N GLY A 396 -9.51 -25.01 8.18
CA GLY A 396 -10.64 -24.22 8.65
C GLY A 396 -10.91 -23.03 7.74
N THR A 397 -11.68 -22.09 8.28
CA THR A 397 -11.96 -20.81 7.63
C THR A 397 -11.24 -19.71 8.39
N ASP A 398 -10.45 -18.93 7.66
CA ASP A 398 -9.88 -17.68 8.14
C ASP A 398 -10.87 -16.55 7.91
N ILE A 399 -11.12 -15.76 8.96
CA ILE A 399 -11.82 -14.49 8.87
C ILE A 399 -10.80 -13.38 9.01
N SER A 400 -10.77 -12.45 8.06
CA SER A 400 -9.85 -11.32 8.04
C SER A 400 -10.59 -10.01 7.90
N LEU A 401 -10.10 -8.97 8.59
CA LEU A 401 -10.45 -7.57 8.29
C LEU A 401 -9.67 -7.12 7.05
N LEU A 402 -10.33 -6.41 6.15
CA LEU A 402 -9.74 -5.80 4.97
C LEU A 402 -9.73 -4.28 5.11
N LEU A 403 -8.61 -3.66 4.79
CA LEU A 403 -8.48 -2.21 4.64
C LEU A 403 -7.81 -1.96 3.29
N SER A 404 -8.46 -1.23 2.38
CA SER A 404 -7.93 -1.03 1.03
C SER A 404 -7.89 0.42 0.60
N ILE A 405 -6.92 0.72 -0.27
CA ILE A 405 -6.86 1.96 -1.03
C ILE A 405 -6.81 1.57 -2.50
N SER A 406 -7.65 2.21 -3.31
CA SER A 406 -7.75 1.93 -4.74
C SER A 406 -7.61 3.18 -5.59
N THR A 407 -7.00 3.03 -6.75
CA THR A 407 -7.00 4.03 -7.83
C THR A 407 -7.85 3.51 -8.98
N ARG A 408 -8.76 4.35 -9.46
CA ARG A 408 -9.75 3.99 -10.49
C ARG A 408 -9.55 4.90 -11.69
N TYR A 409 -9.39 4.31 -12.87
CA TYR A 409 -9.42 5.01 -14.14
C TYR A 409 -10.77 4.77 -14.81
N GLU A 410 -11.56 5.81 -15.02
CA GLU A 410 -12.91 5.76 -15.60
C GLU A 410 -12.82 6.09 -17.10
N PHE A 411 -13.43 5.26 -17.96
CA PHE A 411 -13.36 5.40 -19.43
C PHE A 411 -14.32 6.43 -20.00
#